data_AF-C0LT63-F1
#
_entry.id   AF-C0LT63-F1
#
_cell.length_a   1.000
_cell.length_b   1.000
_cell.length_c   1.000
_cell.angle_alpha   90.00
_cell.angle_beta   90.00
_cell.angle_gamma   90.00
#
_symmetry.space_group_name_H-M   'P 1'
#
loop_
_entity.id
_entity.type
_entity.pdbx_description
1 polymer ?
#
loop_
_entity_poly.entity_id
_entity_poly.type
_entity_poly.pdbx_seq_one_letter_code
_entity_poly.pdbx_strand_id
1 'polypeptide(L)'
;MLARRPRDPLQALRRRGQELKLQVDSLVTESQLTGALEPSKRREIYQRCIQLKQAVDENKNTLQKLNKADEAAPVGNYEQRKEEEHSLLEKLACQLQELAVSISRKDALKVEAHSDKEEDDTTEDGKPLLTSSSRAGRTRVP
;
A
#
# COMPACT_ATOMS: atom_id res chain seq x y z
N MET A 1 -21.93 -24.19 -28.70
CA MET A 1 -21.30 -22.93 -29.17
C MET A 1 -19.81 -23.03 -28.88
N LEU A 2 -18.95 -22.94 -29.89
CA LEU A 2 -17.49 -22.99 -29.67
C LEU A 2 -17.07 -21.68 -29.00
N ALA A 3 -16.65 -21.74 -27.74
CA ALA A 3 -15.98 -20.62 -27.09
C ALA A 3 -14.82 -20.21 -27.99
N ARG A 4 -14.88 -18.99 -28.54
CA ARG A 4 -13.78 -18.46 -29.35
C ARG A 4 -12.56 -18.43 -28.44
N ARG A 5 -11.57 -19.28 -28.71
CA ARG A 5 -10.25 -19.11 -28.09
C ARG A 5 -9.80 -17.68 -28.41
N PRO A 6 -9.24 -16.94 -27.44
CA PRO A 6 -8.66 -15.64 -27.72
C PRO A 6 -7.69 -15.82 -28.88
N ARG A 7 -7.94 -15.13 -29.98
CA ARG A 7 -6.93 -15.01 -31.04
C ARG A 7 -5.79 -14.22 -30.41
N ASP A 8 -4.59 -14.78 -30.51
CA ASP A 8 -3.34 -14.15 -30.11
C ASP A 8 -3.28 -13.84 -28.59
N PRO A 9 -3.30 -14.87 -27.72
CA PRO A 9 -3.32 -14.69 -26.26
C PRO A 9 -2.15 -13.86 -25.73
N LEU A 10 -0.95 -13.96 -26.32
CA LEU A 10 0.16 -13.07 -25.96
C LEU A 10 -0.20 -11.62 -26.24
N GLN A 11 -0.78 -11.32 -27.40
CA GLN A 11 -1.20 -9.96 -27.75
C GLN A 11 -2.30 -9.43 -26.81
N ALA A 12 -3.23 -10.29 -26.39
CA ALA A 12 -4.26 -9.93 -25.43
C ALA A 12 -3.66 -9.54 -24.06
N LEU A 13 -2.69 -10.31 -23.56
CA LEU A 13 -1.98 -10.00 -22.31
C LEU A 13 -1.17 -8.70 -22.43
N ARG A 14 -0.49 -8.48 -23.56
CA ARG A 14 0.26 -7.24 -23.80
C ARG A 14 -0.64 -6.01 -23.82
N ARG A 15 -1.81 -6.10 -24.46
CA ARG A 15 -2.80 -5.02 -24.43
C ARG A 15 -3.25 -4.71 -23.01
N ARG A 16 -3.51 -5.75 -22.21
CA ARG A 16 -3.85 -5.59 -20.79
C ARG A 16 -2.70 -4.98 -19.98
N GLY A 17 -1.46 -5.38 -20.24
CA GLY A 17 -0.28 -4.78 -19.60
C GLY A 17 -0.11 -3.30 -19.90
N GLN A 18 -0.37 -2.86 -21.14
CA GLN A 18 -0.39 -1.43 -21.48
C GLN A 18 -1.51 -0.67 -20.76
N GLU A 19 -2.69 -1.27 -20.64
CA GLU A 19 -3.80 -0.68 -19.88
C GLU A 19 -3.44 -0.52 -18.40
N LEU A 20 -2.85 -1.56 -17.80
CA LEU A 20 -2.36 -1.52 -16.42
C LEU A 20 -1.30 -0.44 -16.25
N LYS A 21 -0.37 -0.31 -17.21
CA LYS A 21 0.64 0.76 -17.20
C LYS A 21 -0.01 2.13 -17.15
N LEU A 22 -1.00 2.40 -18.01
CA LEU A 22 -1.71 3.69 -18.01
C LEU A 22 -2.39 3.97 -16.66
N GLN A 23 -2.99 2.94 -16.04
CA GLN A 23 -3.60 3.08 -14.73
C GLN A 23 -2.56 3.36 -13.63
N VAL A 24 -1.40 2.70 -13.68
CA VAL A 24 -0.28 2.96 -12.76
C VAL A 24 0.26 4.38 -12.95
N ASP A 25 0.54 4.80 -14.18
CA ASP A 25 1.06 6.14 -14.50
C ASP A 25 0.08 7.24 -14.02
N SER A 26 -1.22 7.02 -14.24
CA SER A 26 -2.27 7.90 -13.73
C SER A 26 -2.29 7.95 -12.20
N LEU A 27 -2.20 6.80 -11.53
CA LEU A 27 -2.23 6.72 -10.07
C LEU A 27 -0.98 7.36 -9.44
N VAL A 28 0.19 7.19 -10.06
CA VAL A 28 1.44 7.84 -9.65
C VAL A 28 1.30 9.35 -9.78
N THR A 29 0.76 9.85 -10.90
CA THR A 29 0.52 11.29 -11.10
C THR A 29 -0.47 11.83 -10.07
N GLU A 30 -1.58 11.13 -9.84
CA GLU A 30 -2.57 11.46 -8.81
C GLU A 30 -1.91 11.52 -7.42
N SER A 31 -1.03 10.56 -7.10
CA SER A 31 -0.32 10.49 -5.82
C SER A 31 0.65 11.65 -5.56
N GLN A 32 1.27 12.18 -6.62
CA GLN A 32 2.19 13.30 -6.54
C GLN A 32 1.43 14.62 -6.31
N LEU A 33 0.32 14.81 -7.03
CA LEU A 33 -0.58 15.95 -6.84
C LEU A 33 -1.25 15.93 -5.46
N THR A 34 -1.44 14.73 -4.90
CA THR A 34 -2.04 14.52 -3.57
C THR A 34 -1.04 14.56 -2.41
N GLY A 35 0.21 14.97 -2.63
CA GLY A 35 1.21 15.12 -1.56
C GLY A 35 0.78 15.97 -0.36
N ALA A 36 -0.26 16.80 -0.51
CA ALA A 36 -0.89 17.63 0.54
C ALA A 36 -2.36 17.26 0.86
N LEU A 37 -2.92 16.17 0.32
CA LEU A 37 -4.36 15.88 0.40
C LEU A 37 -4.80 15.06 1.65
N GLU A 38 -6.10 15.19 1.92
CA GLU A 38 -6.85 14.54 3.01
C GLU A 38 -6.49 13.06 3.20
N PRO A 39 -6.47 12.56 4.46
CA PRO A 39 -6.16 11.16 4.76
C PRO A 39 -7.08 10.17 4.02
N SER A 40 -8.34 10.55 3.75
CA SER A 40 -9.27 9.73 2.97
C SER A 40 -8.76 9.44 1.56
N LYS A 41 -8.24 10.46 0.87
CA LYS A 41 -7.71 10.31 -0.50
C LYS A 41 -6.44 9.47 -0.52
N ARG A 42 -5.60 9.58 0.51
CA ARG A 42 -4.42 8.71 0.68
C ARG A 42 -4.82 7.25 0.85
N ARG A 43 -5.84 6.96 1.66
CA ARG A 43 -6.41 5.62 1.80
C ARG A 43 -6.98 5.08 0.49
N GLU A 44 -7.68 5.92 -0.28
CA GLU A 44 -8.19 5.54 -1.61
C GLU A 44 -7.06 5.17 -2.59
N ILE A 45 -6.01 5.99 -2.66
CA ILE A 45 -4.85 5.72 -3.52
C ILE A 45 -4.16 4.42 -3.08
N TYR A 46 -3.98 4.21 -1.77
CA TYR A 46 -3.41 2.98 -1.23
C TYR A 46 -4.24 1.75 -1.62
N GLN A 47 -5.57 1.84 -1.52
CA GLN A 47 -6.46 0.75 -1.92
C GLN A 47 -6.36 0.44 -3.42
N ARG A 48 -6.28 1.48 -4.27
CA ARG A 48 -6.06 1.31 -5.71
C ARG A 48 -4.69 0.69 -6.01
N CYS A 49 -3.64 1.01 -5.24
CA CYS A 49 -2.34 0.36 -5.39
C CYS A 49 -2.44 -1.15 -5.20
N ILE A 50 -3.16 -1.60 -4.15
CA ILE A 50 -3.35 -3.03 -3.87
C ILE A 50 -4.08 -3.71 -5.03
N GLN A 51 -5.18 -3.10 -5.51
CA GLN A 51 -5.97 -3.65 -6.61
C GLN A 51 -5.17 -3.76 -7.92
N LEU A 52 -4.44 -2.70 -8.28
CA LEU A 52 -3.60 -2.72 -9.47
C LEU A 52 -2.47 -3.74 -9.33
N LYS A 53 -1.88 -3.88 -8.14
CA LYS A 53 -0.81 -4.85 -7.92
C LYS A 53 -1.33 -6.28 -8.09
N GLN A 54 -2.51 -6.59 -7.54
CA GLN A 54 -3.18 -7.87 -7.74
C GLN A 54 -3.42 -8.15 -9.23
N ALA A 55 -3.96 -7.16 -9.96
CA ALA A 55 -4.19 -7.31 -11.40
C ALA A 55 -2.89 -7.52 -12.21
N VAL A 56 -1.78 -6.86 -11.82
CA VAL A 56 -0.46 -7.07 -12.41
C VAL A 56 0.05 -8.48 -12.10
N ASP A 57 -0.05 -8.94 -10.86
CA ASP A 57 0.39 -10.28 -10.44
C ASP A 57 -0.43 -11.37 -11.17
N GLU A 58 -1.74 -11.19 -11.32
CA GLU A 58 -2.61 -12.08 -12.11
C GLU A 58 -2.21 -12.10 -13.60
N ASN A 59 -1.94 -10.94 -14.18
CA ASN A 59 -1.49 -10.84 -15.57
C ASN A 59 -0.12 -11.52 -15.75
N LYS A 60 0.79 -11.40 -14.77
CA LYS A 60 2.09 -12.07 -14.77
C LYS A 60 1.94 -13.58 -14.64
N ASN A 61 1.05 -14.05 -13.78
CA ASN A 61 0.76 -15.48 -13.60
C ASN A 61 0.16 -16.10 -14.87
N THR A 62 -0.72 -15.38 -15.56
CA THR A 62 -1.29 -15.84 -16.84
C THR A 62 -0.25 -15.82 -17.95
N LEU A 63 0.59 -14.78 -18.03
CA LEU A 63 1.72 -14.73 -18.96
C LEU A 63 2.71 -15.87 -18.73
N GLN A 64 3.05 -16.19 -17.48
CA GLN A 64 3.97 -17.27 -17.15
C GLN A 64 3.47 -18.62 -17.70
N LYS A 65 2.16 -18.89 -17.55
CA LYS A 65 1.50 -20.12 -18.01
C LYS A 65 1.32 -20.20 -19.53
N LEU A 66 1.43 -19.07 -20.24
CA LEU A 66 1.20 -19.01 -21.68
C LEU A 66 2.35 -19.63 -22.46
N ASN A 67 2.05 -20.61 -23.31
CA ASN A 67 3.03 -21.28 -24.15
C ASN A 67 2.82 -20.94 -25.63
N LYS A 68 3.90 -21.06 -26.42
CA LYS A 68 3.86 -20.83 -27.87
C LYS A 68 2.79 -21.67 -28.59
N ALA A 69 2.44 -22.85 -28.05
CA ALA A 69 1.41 -23.74 -28.58
C ALA A 69 -0.03 -23.22 -28.38
N ASP A 70 -0.23 -22.25 -27.48
CA ASP A 70 -1.53 -21.61 -27.25
C ASP A 70 -1.86 -20.58 -28.34
N GLU A 71 -0.87 -20.17 -29.13
CA GLU A 71 -1.02 -19.23 -30.23
C GLU A 71 -1.70 -19.88 -31.44
N ALA A 72 -2.67 -19.16 -32.04
CA ALA A 72 -3.41 -19.65 -33.20
C ALA A 72 -2.57 -19.62 -34.50
N ALA A 73 -1.53 -18.79 -34.54
CA ALA A 73 -0.62 -18.65 -35.66
C ALA A 73 0.82 -18.52 -35.14
N PRO A 74 1.84 -18.84 -35.97
CA PRO A 74 3.23 -18.63 -35.60
C PRO A 74 3.50 -17.16 -35.25
N VAL A 75 3.84 -16.90 -33.98
CA VAL A 75 4.25 -15.58 -33.52
C VAL A 75 5.78 -15.47 -33.64
N GLY A 76 6.24 -14.54 -34.48
CA GLY A 76 7.66 -14.18 -34.56
C GLY A 76 8.14 -13.57 -33.24
N ASN A 77 9.36 -13.92 -32.82
CA ASN A 77 9.98 -13.44 -31.60
C ASN A 77 9.12 -13.65 -30.33
N TYR A 78 8.37 -14.76 -30.26
CA TYR A 78 7.45 -15.05 -29.16
C TYR A 78 8.13 -14.93 -27.78
N GLU A 79 9.27 -15.60 -27.58
CA GLU A 79 9.97 -15.60 -26.28
C GLU A 79 10.45 -14.20 -25.90
N GLN A 80 11.03 -13.45 -26.85
CA GLN A 80 11.44 -12.08 -26.62
C GLN A 80 10.25 -11.19 -26.21
N ARG A 81 9.13 -11.30 -26.93
CA ARG A 81 7.91 -10.51 -26.63
C ARG A 81 7.32 -10.88 -25.27
N LYS A 82 7.39 -12.16 -24.89
CA LYS A 82 6.95 -12.64 -23.58
C LYS A 82 7.83 -12.09 -22.46
N GLU A 83 9.15 -12.09 -22.65
CA GLU A 83 10.11 -11.54 -21.67
C GLU A 83 9.98 -10.02 -21.52
N GLU A 84 9.83 -9.29 -22.63
CA GLU A 84 9.59 -7.84 -22.61
C GLU A 84 8.33 -7.49 -21.79
N GLU A 85 7.26 -8.26 -21.97
CA GLU A 85 6.02 -8.07 -21.23
C GLU A 85 6.19 -8.43 -19.75
N HIS A 86 6.91 -9.50 -19.44
CA HIS A 86 7.24 -9.88 -18.07
C HIS A 86 8.05 -8.78 -17.36
N SER A 87 9.07 -8.23 -18.03
CA SER A 87 9.89 -7.12 -17.51
C SER A 87 9.05 -5.86 -17.27
N LEU A 88 8.10 -5.55 -18.15
CA LEU A 88 7.16 -4.45 -17.94
C LEU A 88 6.32 -4.67 -16.68
N LEU A 89 5.69 -5.84 -16.54
CA LEU A 89 4.84 -6.15 -15.40
C LEU A 89 5.62 -6.13 -14.08
N GLU A 90 6.87 -6.60 -14.08
CA GLU A 90 7.75 -6.51 -12.91
C GLU A 90 7.98 -5.06 -12.48
N LYS A 91 8.29 -4.17 -13.43
CA LYS A 91 8.49 -2.74 -13.16
C LYS A 91 7.24 -2.10 -12.57
N LEU A 92 6.06 -2.42 -13.12
CA LEU A 92 4.80 -1.91 -12.60
C LEU A 92 4.53 -2.40 -11.16
N ALA A 93 4.81 -3.68 -10.87
CA ALA A 93 4.66 -4.23 -9.53
C ALA A 93 5.58 -3.53 -8.51
N CYS A 94 6.85 -3.29 -8.88
CA CYS A 94 7.80 -2.53 -8.05
C CYS A 94 7.30 -1.11 -7.79
N GLN A 95 6.89 -0.37 -8.84
CA GLN A 95 6.38 0.99 -8.71
C GLN A 95 5.17 1.08 -7.78
N LEU A 96 4.22 0.15 -7.90
CA LEU A 96 3.04 0.08 -7.03
C LEU A 96 3.41 -0.21 -5.58
N GLN A 97 4.38 -1.09 -5.36
CA GLN A 97 4.87 -1.43 -4.02
C GLN A 97 5.56 -0.23 -3.36
N GLU A 98 6.44 0.46 -4.09
CA GLU A 98 7.11 1.67 -3.62
C GLU A 98 6.10 2.77 -3.28
N LEU A 99 5.11 2.97 -4.16
CA LEU A 99 4.05 3.94 -3.94
C LEU A 99 3.25 3.61 -2.68
N ALA A 100 2.81 2.36 -2.52
CA ALA A 100 2.05 1.92 -1.34
C ALA A 100 2.83 2.12 -0.03
N VAL A 101 4.13 1.80 -0.01
CA VAL A 101 5.00 2.03 1.16
C VAL A 101 5.15 3.52 1.45
N SER A 102 5.31 4.35 0.41
CA SER A 102 5.45 5.80 0.58
C SER A 102 4.20 6.44 1.18
N ILE A 103 3.01 5.96 0.81
CA ILE A 103 1.72 6.44 1.34
C ILE A 103 1.56 6.02 2.80
N SER A 104 1.82 4.75 3.11
CA SER A 104 1.72 4.22 4.48
C SER A 104 2.63 4.97 5.47
N ARG A 105 3.87 5.32 5.06
CA ARG A 105 4.77 6.11 5.91
C ARG A 105 4.24 7.53 6.17
N LYS A 106 3.66 8.18 5.16
CA LYS A 106 3.06 9.53 5.30
C LYS A 106 1.84 9.54 6.23
N ASP A 107 1.11 8.43 6.32
CA ASP A 107 -0.01 8.31 7.25
C ASP A 107 0.45 8.14 8.70
N ALA A 108 1.51 7.34 8.94
CA ALA A 108 2.07 7.16 10.28
C ALA A 108 2.62 8.47 10.89
N LEU A 109 3.34 9.27 10.11
CA LEU A 109 3.93 10.53 10.57
C LEU A 109 2.89 11.59 10.97
N LYS A 110 1.65 11.51 10.44
CA LYS A 110 0.60 12.48 10.77
C LYS A 110 -0.14 12.13 12.08
N VAL A 111 -0.08 10.87 12.54
CA VAL A 111 -0.70 10.45 13.80
C VAL A 111 0.10 10.97 15.00
N GLU A 112 1.42 10.95 14.93
CA GLU A 112 2.31 11.40 16.01
C GLU A 112 2.26 12.94 16.23
N ALA A 113 1.94 13.72 15.20
CA ALA A 113 1.91 15.19 15.28
C ALA A 113 0.62 15.77 15.93
N HIS A 114 -0.38 14.93 16.25
CA HIS A 114 -1.63 15.35 16.87
C HIS A 114 -1.76 14.93 18.34
N SER A 115 -0.70 14.36 18.95
CA SER A 115 -0.68 13.93 20.36
C SER A 115 -0.01 14.92 21.33
N ASP A 116 0.29 16.15 20.90
CA ASP A 116 0.80 17.21 21.77
C ASP A 116 -0.21 18.36 21.84
N LYS A 117 -1.18 18.24 22.76
CA LYS A 117 -1.90 19.38 23.35
C LYS A 117 -2.75 18.96 24.55
N GLU A 118 -2.08 18.80 25.70
CA GLU A 118 -2.62 19.18 27.00
C GLU A 118 -1.49 19.89 27.79
N GLU A 119 -1.30 21.19 27.50
CA GLU A 119 -0.78 22.18 28.46
C GLU A 119 -2.04 22.90 28.99
N ASP A 120 -2.31 23.06 30.29
CA ASP A 120 -1.63 23.89 31.31
C ASP A 120 -2.49 23.71 32.60
N ASP A 121 -2.02 23.71 33.85
CA ASP A 121 -1.73 24.94 34.58
C ASP A 121 -1.18 24.67 36.00
N THR A 122 -0.13 25.43 36.32
CA THR A 122 0.35 26.00 37.60
C THR A 122 1.20 25.24 38.64
N THR A 123 2.11 26.06 39.19
CA THR A 123 3.43 25.80 39.78
C THR A 123 3.51 26.38 41.21
N GLU A 124 4.49 25.90 42.00
CA GLU A 124 5.08 26.46 43.25
C GLU A 124 4.28 26.26 44.57
N ASP A 125 4.85 25.96 45.74
CA ASP A 125 6.18 26.20 46.30
C ASP A 125 6.42 25.33 47.57
N GLY A 126 7.69 25.12 47.97
CA GLY A 126 8.06 25.08 49.39
C GLY A 126 7.95 23.77 50.21
N LYS A 127 9.05 23.00 50.26
CA LYS A 127 9.37 21.98 51.30
C LYS A 127 9.75 22.70 52.63
N PRO A 128 9.93 22.07 53.84
CA PRO A 128 10.17 20.65 54.10
C PRO A 128 9.61 20.04 55.43
N LEU A 129 9.78 18.72 55.54
CA LEU A 129 10.04 17.86 56.72
C LEU A 129 9.63 18.35 58.11
N LEU A 130 8.95 17.48 58.89
CA LEU A 130 9.47 17.00 60.17
C LEU A 130 8.68 15.78 60.69
N THR A 131 9.42 15.01 61.45
CA THR A 131 9.25 13.61 61.86
C THR A 131 8.40 13.42 63.12
N SER A 132 8.17 12.15 63.45
CA SER A 132 7.71 11.59 64.75
C SER A 132 6.21 11.70 65.00
N SER A 133 5.55 10.86 65.78
CA SER A 133 5.73 9.52 66.36
C SER A 133 4.46 9.33 67.21
N SER A 134 4.04 8.09 67.44
CA SER A 134 3.17 7.68 68.54
C SER A 134 1.68 8.08 68.50
N ARG A 135 0.81 7.05 68.47
CA ARG A 135 0.13 6.44 69.65
C ARG A 135 -1.35 6.18 69.40
N ALA A 136 -1.72 4.92 69.69
CA ALA A 136 -2.96 4.41 70.31
C ALA A 136 -4.34 4.83 69.75
N GLY A 137 -5.33 3.96 69.68
CA GLY A 137 -5.48 2.70 70.38
C GLY A 137 -6.67 1.89 69.86
N ARG A 138 -6.54 0.59 70.10
CA ARG A 138 -7.60 -0.41 70.00
C ARG A 138 -8.76 -0.02 70.92
N THR A 139 -9.99 -0.09 70.44
CA THR A 139 -11.15 -0.26 71.30
C THR A 139 -11.77 -1.62 70.99
N ARG A 140 -11.72 -2.48 72.00
CA ARG A 140 -12.34 -3.80 72.08
C ARG A 140 -13.59 -3.66 72.95
N VAL A 141 -14.66 -4.27 72.44
CA VAL A 141 -15.96 -4.67 73.02
C VAL A 141 -16.08 -4.73 74.56
N PRO A 142 -17.31 -4.56 75.08
CA PRO A 142 -17.93 -5.47 76.04
C PRO A 142 -18.84 -6.50 75.33
#